data_AF-A0A4Z0QNN8-F1
#
_entry.id   AF-A0A4Z0QNN8-F1
#
_cell.length_a   1.000
_cell.length_b   1.000
_cell.length_c   1.000
_cell.angle_alpha   90.00
_cell.angle_beta   90.00
_cell.angle_gamma   90.00
#
_symmetry.space_group_name_H-M   'P 1'
#
loop_
_entity.id
_entity.type
_entity.pdbx_description
1 polymer ?
#
loop_
_entity_poly.entity_id
_entity_poly.type
_entity_poly.pdbx_seq_one_letter_code
_entity_poly.pdbx_strand_id
1 'polypeptide(L)'
;MYDLRIVVEEIRGFCDLPMVIGDYCEVKGGRLIIPEGKHMCIWALASILPMLPAKQRNIVEENDWLPSTSRMCCPDPNGLVIYRIERVNESSETNKTNESSKTNESSEDKPFPRILVNEKVCSGCRTCEMTCSFKHTEGFSVDESRVRIDKDEANGLDIPRICRQCGTARCLEACPIGALSRDPQTKAIVLDKDQCTGCLACQKACAFKAVQVHPLSKQPMFCDLCGGNPQCVERCATGALTFGRAGEAPIKGGARAAIK
;
A
#
# COMPACT_ATOMS: atom_id res chain seq x y z
N MET A 1 7.85 -15.13 -14.70
CA MET A 1 7.01 -15.64 -13.58
C MET A 1 5.83 -16.34 -14.23
N TYR A 2 5.49 -17.56 -13.82
CA TYR A 2 4.35 -18.28 -14.43
C TYR A 2 3.03 -17.68 -13.95
N ASP A 3 2.07 -17.59 -14.87
CA ASP A 3 0.68 -17.40 -14.48
C ASP A 3 0.11 -18.73 -14.01
N LEU A 4 -0.81 -18.68 -13.04
CA LEU A 4 -1.42 -19.88 -12.47
C LEU A 4 -2.92 -19.88 -12.71
N ARG A 5 -3.49 -21.07 -12.84
CA ARG A 5 -4.94 -21.31 -12.75
C ARG A 5 -5.19 -22.32 -11.66
N ILE A 6 -6.07 -21.97 -10.73
CA ILE A 6 -6.52 -22.83 -9.66
C ILE A 6 -7.93 -23.27 -10.00
N VAL A 7 -8.12 -24.56 -10.24
CA VAL A 7 -9.41 -25.15 -10.64
C VAL A 7 -9.91 -26.07 -9.54
N VAL A 8 -11.21 -26.06 -9.26
CA VAL A 8 -11.88 -27.09 -8.47
C VAL A 8 -11.88 -28.38 -9.29
N GLU A 9 -11.01 -29.32 -8.92
CA GLU A 9 -10.86 -30.60 -9.62
C GLU A 9 -11.88 -31.63 -9.12
N GLU A 10 -12.11 -31.68 -7.80
CA GLU A 10 -12.93 -32.71 -7.16
C GLU A 10 -13.57 -32.16 -5.88
N ILE A 11 -14.77 -32.61 -5.54
CA ILE A 11 -15.44 -32.33 -4.25
C ILE A 11 -15.76 -33.67 -3.61
N ARG A 12 -15.04 -34.03 -2.54
CA ARG A 12 -15.24 -35.33 -1.85
C ARG A 12 -16.22 -35.25 -0.70
N GLY A 13 -16.38 -34.07 -0.12
CA GLY A 13 -17.35 -33.78 0.92
C GLY A 13 -18.48 -32.92 0.36
N PHE A 14 -18.73 -31.78 1.02
CA PHE A 14 -19.66 -30.76 0.53
C PHE A 14 -18.98 -29.38 0.45
N CYS A 15 -19.62 -28.39 -0.15
CA CYS A 15 -19.07 -27.02 -0.15
C CYS A 15 -20.16 -26.03 0.26
N ASP A 16 -19.99 -25.38 1.41
CA ASP A 16 -20.96 -24.39 1.93
C ASP A 16 -21.08 -23.15 1.05
N LEU A 17 -19.95 -22.74 0.46
CA LEU A 17 -19.93 -21.76 -0.60
C LEU A 17 -20.02 -22.59 -1.88
N PRO A 18 -21.18 -22.70 -2.57
CA PRO A 18 -21.54 -23.78 -3.50
C PRO A 18 -20.69 -23.80 -4.79
N MET A 19 -19.39 -24.03 -4.63
CA MET A 19 -18.39 -24.21 -5.67
C MET A 19 -18.73 -25.51 -6.40
N VAL A 20 -18.57 -25.51 -7.71
CA VAL A 20 -18.76 -26.70 -8.54
C VAL A 20 -17.46 -27.11 -9.21
N ILE A 21 -17.35 -28.39 -9.57
CA ILE A 21 -16.21 -28.90 -10.33
C ILE A 21 -16.06 -28.08 -11.61
N GLY A 22 -14.86 -27.59 -11.86
CA GLY A 22 -14.53 -26.70 -12.99
C GLY A 22 -14.55 -25.20 -12.67
N ASP A 23 -15.09 -24.77 -11.52
CA ASP A 23 -14.89 -23.39 -11.07
C ASP A 23 -13.40 -23.10 -10.90
N TYR A 24 -12.99 -21.88 -11.23
CA TYR A 24 -11.58 -21.52 -11.23
C TYR A 24 -11.32 -20.06 -10.86
N CYS A 25 -10.10 -19.80 -10.41
CA CYS A 25 -9.51 -18.47 -10.36
C CYS A 25 -8.11 -18.48 -10.98
N GLU A 26 -7.60 -17.31 -11.34
CA GLU A 26 -6.30 -17.16 -11.97
C GLU A 26 -5.37 -16.29 -11.12
N VAL A 27 -4.08 -16.53 -11.20
CA VAL A 27 -3.05 -15.64 -10.67
C VAL A 27 -2.22 -15.14 -11.83
N LYS A 28 -2.38 -13.86 -12.16
CA LYS A 28 -1.68 -13.21 -13.28
C LYS A 28 -0.85 -12.04 -12.78
N GLY A 29 0.47 -12.08 -12.97
CA GLY A 29 1.37 -11.03 -12.50
C GLY A 29 1.23 -10.68 -11.01
N GLY A 30 0.90 -11.68 -10.17
CA GLY A 30 0.68 -11.52 -8.73
C GLY A 30 -0.72 -11.05 -8.32
N ARG A 31 -1.64 -10.90 -9.27
CA ARG A 31 -3.06 -10.55 -9.02
C ARG A 31 -3.89 -11.81 -9.00
N LEU A 32 -4.68 -12.02 -7.95
CA LEU A 32 -5.71 -13.05 -7.91
C LEU A 32 -6.97 -12.53 -8.63
N ILE A 33 -7.35 -13.20 -9.71
CA ILE A 33 -8.47 -12.82 -10.58
C ILE A 33 -9.54 -13.90 -10.47
N ILE A 34 -10.74 -13.51 -10.05
CA ILE A 34 -11.92 -14.37 -10.02
C ILE A 34 -12.81 -13.93 -11.20
N PRO A 35 -13.24 -14.86 -12.08
CA PRO A 35 -14.14 -14.53 -13.19
C PRO A 35 -15.43 -13.85 -12.72
N GLU A 36 -16.02 -13.02 -13.57
CA GLU A 36 -17.25 -12.29 -13.25
C GLU A 36 -18.39 -13.25 -12.87
N GLY A 37 -19.12 -12.92 -11.80
CA GLY A 37 -20.20 -13.76 -11.26
C GLY A 37 -19.74 -15.06 -10.58
N LYS A 38 -18.43 -15.34 -10.54
CA LYS A 38 -17.86 -16.46 -9.80
C LYS A 38 -17.33 -16.00 -8.44
N HIS A 39 -17.08 -16.97 -7.57
CA HIS A 39 -16.53 -16.75 -6.24
C HIS A 39 -15.44 -17.79 -5.96
N MET A 40 -14.62 -17.49 -4.96
CA MET A 40 -13.64 -18.44 -4.43
C MET A 40 -13.77 -18.45 -2.92
N CYS A 41 -13.83 -19.65 -2.34
CA CYS A 41 -13.96 -19.79 -0.90
C CYS A 41 -12.73 -19.27 -0.16
N ILE A 42 -12.94 -18.39 0.82
CA ILE A 42 -11.85 -17.82 1.61
C ILE A 42 -11.13 -18.89 2.45
N TRP A 43 -11.85 -19.92 2.91
CA TRP A 43 -11.28 -21.07 3.62
C TRP A 43 -10.38 -21.89 2.70
N ALA A 44 -10.80 -22.12 1.46
CA ALA A 44 -9.96 -22.77 0.46
C ALA A 44 -8.71 -21.94 0.11
N LEU A 45 -8.84 -20.61 0.02
CA LEU A 45 -7.70 -19.74 -0.19
C LEU A 45 -6.68 -19.84 0.96
N ALA A 46 -7.10 -20.11 2.19
CA ALA A 46 -6.16 -20.23 3.31
C ALA A 46 -5.13 -21.36 3.12
N SER A 47 -5.49 -22.48 2.50
CA SER A 47 -4.55 -23.57 2.19
C SER A 47 -3.77 -23.35 0.89
N ILE A 48 -4.36 -22.64 -0.08
CA ILE A 48 -3.80 -22.45 -1.42
C ILE A 48 -2.83 -21.26 -1.48
N LEU A 49 -3.12 -20.17 -0.77
CA LEU A 49 -2.42 -18.88 -0.89
C LEU A 49 -0.90 -18.98 -0.65
N PRO A 50 -0.39 -19.75 0.34
CA PRO A 50 1.05 -19.90 0.54
C PRO A 50 1.77 -20.55 -0.65
N MET A 51 1.06 -21.34 -1.45
CA MET A 51 1.62 -22.09 -2.57
C MET A 51 1.73 -21.25 -3.84
N LEU A 52 0.88 -20.22 -4.00
CA LEU A 52 0.80 -19.44 -5.24
C LEU A 52 2.12 -18.73 -5.57
N PRO A 53 2.73 -17.92 -4.68
CA PRO A 53 3.98 -17.23 -5.01
C PRO A 53 5.13 -18.19 -5.26
N ALA A 54 5.13 -19.33 -4.57
CA ALA A 54 6.16 -20.35 -4.71
C ALA A 54 6.06 -21.03 -6.09
N LYS A 55 4.84 -21.38 -6.51
CA LYS A 55 4.58 -22.01 -7.82
C LYS A 55 4.72 -21.08 -9.02
N GLN A 56 4.59 -19.77 -8.82
CA GLN A 56 4.83 -18.74 -9.84
C GLN A 56 6.32 -18.61 -10.22
N ARG A 57 7.25 -19.07 -9.38
CA ARG A 57 8.69 -18.99 -9.65
C ARG A 57 9.15 -20.11 -10.58
N ASN A 58 10.24 -19.85 -11.30
CA ASN A 58 10.99 -20.92 -11.93
C ASN A 58 11.79 -21.66 -10.85
N ILE A 59 11.53 -22.95 -10.68
CA ILE A 59 12.17 -23.81 -9.69
C ILE A 59 13.06 -24.76 -10.48
N VAL A 60 14.38 -24.60 -10.34
CA VAL A 60 15.40 -25.29 -11.12
C VAL A 60 15.99 -26.49 -10.36
N GLU A 61 15.71 -26.59 -9.07
CA GLU A 61 16.21 -27.68 -8.22
C GLU A 61 15.46 -28.98 -8.52
N GLU A 62 16.23 -30.00 -8.92
CA GLU A 62 15.69 -31.28 -9.40
C GLU A 62 15.01 -32.12 -8.30
N ASN A 63 15.36 -31.88 -7.03
CA ASN A 63 14.84 -32.63 -5.88
C ASN A 63 13.81 -31.83 -5.04
N ASP A 64 13.27 -30.74 -5.58
CA ASP A 64 12.19 -29.97 -4.94
C ASP A 64 10.84 -30.66 -5.20
N TRP A 65 10.02 -30.83 -4.15
CA TRP A 65 8.68 -31.40 -4.21
C TRP A 65 7.61 -30.40 -4.69
N LEU A 66 7.95 -29.11 -4.65
CA LEU A 66 7.02 -28.04 -4.95
C LEU A 66 6.54 -28.03 -6.42
N PRO A 67 7.36 -28.34 -7.45
CA PRO A 67 6.90 -28.46 -8.83
C PRO A 67 5.89 -29.61 -9.03
N SER A 68 6.10 -30.75 -8.37
CA SER A 68 5.27 -31.95 -8.53
C SER A 68 3.95 -31.90 -7.76
N THR A 69 3.87 -31.09 -6.70
CA THR A 69 2.66 -30.97 -5.87
C THR A 69 1.61 -30.09 -6.54
N SER A 70 0.71 -30.63 -7.36
CA SER A 70 -0.31 -29.84 -8.07
C SER A 70 -1.64 -29.70 -7.34
N ARG A 71 -1.91 -30.54 -6.34
CA ARG A 71 -3.20 -30.61 -5.64
C ARG A 71 -3.15 -30.01 -4.25
N MET A 72 -4.19 -29.26 -3.90
CA MET A 72 -4.40 -28.67 -2.58
C MET A 72 -5.81 -28.99 -2.11
N CYS A 73 -5.98 -29.26 -0.81
CA CYS A 73 -7.28 -29.51 -0.22
C CYS A 73 -7.77 -28.27 0.54
N CYS A 74 -9.07 -27.99 0.48
CA CYS A 74 -9.73 -27.10 1.43
C CYS A 74 -9.44 -27.58 2.86
N PRO A 75 -9.14 -26.68 3.81
CA PRO A 75 -8.85 -27.05 5.19
C PRO A 75 -10.11 -27.47 5.97
N ASP A 76 -11.30 -27.31 5.41
CA ASP A 76 -12.54 -27.80 6.01
C ASP A 76 -12.55 -29.34 6.04
N PRO A 77 -12.57 -29.96 7.24
CA PRO A 77 -12.53 -31.41 7.40
C PRO A 77 -13.76 -32.11 6.80
N ASN A 78 -14.89 -31.41 6.69
CA ASN A 78 -16.11 -31.94 6.11
C ASN A 78 -16.25 -31.57 4.63
N GLY A 79 -15.61 -30.48 4.20
CA GLY A 79 -15.77 -29.97 2.86
C GLY A 79 -14.96 -30.73 1.81
N LEU A 80 -13.69 -31.03 2.11
CA LEU A 80 -12.79 -31.85 1.27
C LEU A 80 -12.83 -31.51 -0.24
N VAL A 81 -12.87 -30.21 -0.55
CA VAL A 81 -12.76 -29.69 -1.93
C VAL A 81 -11.30 -29.74 -2.35
N ILE A 82 -11.01 -30.39 -3.46
CA ILE A 82 -9.67 -30.54 -4.02
C ILE A 82 -9.50 -29.56 -5.18
N TYR A 83 -8.47 -28.74 -5.06
CA TYR A 83 -8.05 -27.76 -6.05
C TYR A 83 -6.80 -28.24 -6.76
N ARG A 84 -6.73 -28.02 -8.06
CA ARG A 84 -5.53 -28.24 -8.87
C ARG A 84 -4.95 -26.90 -9.29
N ILE A 85 -3.66 -26.70 -9.01
CA ILE A 85 -2.89 -25.52 -9.43
C ILE A 85 -2.11 -25.90 -10.68
N GLU A 86 -2.39 -25.21 -11.77
CA GLU A 86 -1.74 -25.38 -13.06
C GLU A 86 -0.98 -24.11 -13.44
N ARG A 87 0.17 -24.27 -14.10
CA ARG A 87 0.87 -23.16 -14.75
C ARG A 87 0.26 -22.93 -16.13
N VAL A 88 -0.11 -21.70 -16.44
CA VAL A 88 -0.78 -21.33 -17.69
C VAL A 88 0.14 -20.42 -18.48
N ASN A 89 0.93 -21.02 -19.39
CA ASN A 89 1.94 -20.38 -20.24
C ASN A 89 3.02 -19.55 -19.49
N GLU A 90 4.20 -19.52 -20.09
CA GLU A 90 5.19 -18.49 -19.75
C GLU A 90 4.61 -17.16 -20.25
N SER A 91 4.59 -16.13 -19.41
CA SER A 91 4.43 -14.77 -19.91
C SER A 91 5.51 -14.56 -20.96
N SER A 92 5.12 -14.54 -22.24
CA SER A 92 5.98 -14.10 -23.32
C SER A 92 6.32 -12.64 -22.99
N GLU A 93 7.51 -12.43 -22.45
CA GLU A 93 8.21 -11.17 -22.65
C GLU A 93 8.45 -11.06 -24.15
N THR A 94 7.43 -10.61 -24.89
CA THR A 94 7.63 -10.06 -26.22
C THR A 94 8.72 -9.01 -26.08
N ASN A 95 9.85 -9.28 -26.74
CA ASN A 95 10.82 -8.30 -27.18
C ASN A 95 10.14 -6.95 -27.44
N LYS A 96 10.21 -6.03 -26.47
CA LYS A 96 10.03 -4.61 -26.72
C LYS A 96 11.42 -4.06 -27.00
N THR A 97 11.86 -4.28 -28.23
CA THR A 97 12.69 -3.28 -28.91
C THR A 97 11.97 -1.94 -28.80
N ASN A 98 12.73 -0.93 -28.39
CA ASN A 98 12.33 0.47 -28.26
C ASN A 98 11.33 0.90 -29.34
N GLU A 99 10.05 1.01 -28.97
CA GLU A 99 9.14 1.89 -29.68
C GLU A 99 8.04 2.36 -28.72
N SER A 100 8.13 3.65 -28.42
CA SER A 100 7.21 4.48 -27.67
C SER A 100 5.76 4.23 -28.07
N SER A 101 5.09 3.34 -27.34
CA SER A 101 3.67 3.09 -27.48
C SER A 101 3.01 3.34 -26.13
N LYS A 102 2.51 4.59 -26.00
CA LYS A 102 1.56 5.01 -24.97
C LYS A 102 0.42 4.01 -24.93
N THR A 103 0.46 3.10 -23.97
CA THR A 103 -0.73 2.36 -23.58
C THR A 103 -1.41 3.19 -22.50
N ASN A 104 -2.65 3.57 -22.76
CA ASN A 104 -3.53 4.21 -21.79
C ASN A 104 -3.76 3.21 -20.65
N GLU A 105 -2.87 3.20 -19.67
CA GLU A 105 -3.15 2.69 -18.34
C GLU A 105 -4.27 3.56 -17.76
N SER A 106 -5.45 2.98 -17.58
CA SER A 106 -6.53 3.61 -16.82
C SER A 106 -5.96 4.10 -15.48
N SER A 107 -6.22 5.36 -15.17
CA SER A 107 -5.70 6.07 -14.00
C SER A 107 -6.18 5.54 -12.63
N GLU A 108 -6.96 4.46 -12.61
CA GLU A 108 -7.72 4.00 -11.44
C GLU A 108 -6.98 2.96 -10.59
N ASP A 109 -6.03 2.20 -11.14
CA ASP A 109 -5.39 1.07 -10.44
C ASP A 109 -3.99 1.37 -9.85
N LYS A 110 -3.54 2.63 -9.89
CA LYS A 110 -2.21 2.99 -9.35
C LYS A 110 -2.24 3.07 -7.82
N PRO A 111 -1.30 2.43 -7.10
CA PRO A 111 -1.25 2.48 -5.65
C PRO A 111 -1.12 3.92 -5.13
N PHE A 112 -1.70 4.17 -3.96
CA PHE A 112 -1.76 5.51 -3.37
C PHE A 112 -0.36 6.12 -3.23
N PRO A 113 -0.18 7.39 -3.64
CA PRO A 113 1.07 8.10 -3.40
C PRO A 113 1.27 8.32 -1.90
N ARG A 114 2.51 8.15 -1.45
CA ARG A 114 2.87 8.35 -0.04
C ARG A 114 4.30 8.85 0.10
N ILE A 115 4.55 9.50 1.24
CA ILE A 115 5.90 9.84 1.67
C ILE A 115 6.45 8.65 2.46
N LEU A 116 7.58 8.12 2.01
CA LEU A 116 8.31 7.05 2.67
C LEU A 116 9.33 7.65 3.63
N VAL A 117 9.44 7.04 4.80
CA VAL A 117 10.32 7.50 5.88
C VAL A 117 11.41 6.46 6.10
N ASN A 118 12.67 6.90 6.10
CA ASN A 118 13.83 6.14 6.55
C ASN A 118 14.43 6.84 7.78
N GLU A 119 14.04 6.38 8.95
CA GLU A 119 14.49 6.92 10.25
C GLU A 119 15.99 6.74 10.49
N LYS A 120 16.63 5.73 9.90
CA LYS A 120 18.07 5.44 10.09
C LYS A 120 19.00 6.53 9.55
N VAL A 121 18.52 7.34 8.61
CA VAL A 121 19.28 8.43 7.99
C VAL A 121 18.69 9.79 8.36
N CYS A 122 17.73 9.84 9.27
CA CYS A 122 17.21 11.11 9.77
C CYS A 122 18.20 11.72 10.76
N SER A 123 18.58 12.98 10.55
CA SER A 123 19.44 13.74 11.48
C SER A 123 18.66 14.60 12.47
N GLY A 124 17.32 14.52 12.45
CA GLY A 124 16.47 15.31 13.33
C GLY A 124 16.54 16.82 13.13
N CYS A 125 16.99 17.30 11.95
CA CYS A 125 17.26 18.72 11.68
C CYS A 125 16.01 19.62 11.61
N ARG A 126 14.80 19.04 11.64
CA ARG A 126 13.49 19.74 11.62
C ARG A 126 13.20 20.59 10.38
N THR A 127 14.05 20.56 9.35
CA THR A 127 13.80 21.28 8.08
C THR A 127 12.46 20.91 7.45
N CYS A 128 12.06 19.64 7.53
CA CYS A 128 10.76 19.18 7.04
C CYS A 128 9.58 19.81 7.79
N GLU A 129 9.70 20.05 9.11
CA GLU A 129 8.66 20.69 9.91
C GLU A 129 8.53 22.17 9.51
N MET A 130 9.66 22.88 9.47
CA MET A 130 9.70 24.30 9.10
C MET A 130 9.21 24.56 7.68
N THR A 131 9.59 23.69 6.74
CA THR A 131 9.14 23.80 5.34
C THR A 131 7.63 23.56 5.24
N CYS A 132 7.10 22.63 6.04
CA CYS A 132 5.68 22.31 6.03
C CYS A 132 4.84 23.44 6.59
N SER A 133 5.19 23.99 7.76
CA SER A 133 4.46 25.14 8.31
C SER A 133 4.54 26.34 7.37
N PHE A 134 5.73 26.69 6.87
CA PHE A 134 5.87 27.81 5.93
C PHE A 134 4.99 27.64 4.69
N LYS A 135 4.93 26.43 4.10
CA LYS A 135 4.12 26.18 2.90
C LYS A 135 2.61 26.35 3.14
N HIS A 136 2.12 26.13 4.36
CA HIS A 136 0.68 26.07 4.62
C HIS A 136 0.13 27.19 5.51
N THR A 137 0.95 27.80 6.35
CA THR A 137 0.56 28.88 7.27
C THR A 137 1.42 30.13 7.10
N GLU A 138 2.43 30.11 6.21
CA GLU A 138 3.47 31.14 6.09
C GLU A 138 4.24 31.39 7.40
N GLY A 139 4.04 30.51 8.39
CA GLY A 139 4.68 30.54 9.69
C GLY A 139 5.91 29.64 9.75
N PHE A 140 6.68 29.82 10.83
CA PHE A 140 7.86 29.02 11.14
C PHE A 140 7.67 28.23 12.44
N SER A 141 6.42 27.97 12.84
CA SER A 141 6.10 27.18 14.02
C SER A 141 6.12 25.70 13.69
N VAL A 142 6.78 24.91 14.54
CA VAL A 142 6.75 23.45 14.42
C VAL A 142 5.36 22.88 14.73
N ASP A 143 4.55 23.59 15.51
CA ASP A 143 3.20 23.16 15.89
C ASP A 143 2.15 23.37 14.80
N GLU A 144 2.48 24.16 13.79
CA GLU A 144 1.67 24.36 12.58
C GLU A 144 2.07 23.41 11.44
N SER A 145 3.08 22.58 11.66
CA SER A 145 3.53 21.57 10.70
C SER A 145 2.61 20.35 10.69
N ARG A 146 2.40 19.76 9.51
CA ARG A 146 1.74 18.46 9.31
C ARG A 146 2.71 17.28 9.39
N VAL A 147 3.99 17.56 9.67
CA VAL A 147 5.07 16.59 9.90
C VAL A 147 5.64 16.86 11.29
N ARG A 148 5.94 15.80 12.05
CA ARG A 148 6.53 15.93 13.39
C ARG A 148 7.78 15.07 13.49
N ILE A 149 8.90 15.63 13.98
CA ILE A 149 10.05 14.81 14.36
C ILE A 149 9.91 14.40 15.83
N ASP A 150 9.71 13.10 16.03
CA ASP A 150 9.72 12.45 17.34
C ASP A 150 11.17 12.07 17.67
N LYS A 151 11.72 12.60 18.78
CA LYS A 151 13.11 12.40 19.16
C LYS A 151 13.19 11.27 20.19
N ASP A 152 13.82 10.17 19.82
CA ASP A 152 14.15 9.06 20.73
C ASP A 152 15.64 9.12 21.04
N GLU A 153 15.99 9.96 22.02
CA GLU A 153 17.37 10.18 22.43
C GLU A 153 18.03 8.92 22.99
N ALA A 154 17.26 8.04 23.64
CA ALA A 154 17.76 6.81 24.25
C ALA A 154 18.30 5.83 23.19
N ASN A 155 17.64 5.76 22.03
CA ASN A 155 18.06 4.91 20.92
C ASN A 155 18.86 5.68 19.84
N GLY A 156 19.05 6.99 20.01
CA GLY A 156 19.69 7.85 19.01
C GLY A 156 18.92 7.90 17.69
N LEU A 157 17.58 7.82 17.75
CA LEU A 157 16.72 7.81 16.57
C LEU A 157 15.84 9.06 16.53
N ASP A 158 15.86 9.74 15.38
CA ASP A 158 14.90 10.80 15.06
C ASP A 158 13.87 10.23 14.07
N ILE A 159 12.60 10.22 14.45
CA ILE A 159 11.53 9.54 13.69
C ILE A 159 10.56 10.58 13.12
N PRO A 160 10.58 10.83 11.80
CA PRO A 160 9.57 11.64 11.14
C PRO A 160 8.19 10.95 11.16
N ARG A 161 7.25 11.52 11.92
CA ARG A 161 5.82 11.17 11.91
C ARG A 161 5.11 12.00 10.85
N ILE A 162 4.69 11.34 9.78
CA ILE A 162 3.96 11.94 8.65
C ILE A 162 2.82 11.02 8.20
N CYS A 163 1.76 11.61 7.63
CA CYS A 163 0.60 10.83 7.16
C CYS A 163 1.05 9.81 6.10
N ARG A 164 0.68 8.55 6.30
CA ARG A 164 1.04 7.45 5.38
C ARG A 164 0.06 7.26 4.22
N GLN A 165 -1.00 8.07 4.14
CA GLN A 165 -2.07 7.95 3.14
C GLN A 165 -2.61 6.51 3.03
N CYS A 166 -2.89 5.90 4.19
CA CYS A 166 -3.33 4.50 4.30
C CYS A 166 -4.54 4.24 3.39
N GLY A 167 -4.59 3.13 2.65
CA GLY A 167 -5.74 2.80 1.80
C GLY A 167 -7.04 2.67 2.59
N THR A 168 -7.04 1.79 3.60
CA THR A 168 -8.09 1.72 4.64
C THR A 168 -7.74 2.69 5.76
N ALA A 169 -8.20 3.94 5.63
CA ALA A 169 -7.84 5.01 6.54
C ALA A 169 -8.78 5.06 7.75
N ARG A 170 -8.34 4.49 8.88
CA ARG A 170 -9.08 4.51 10.16
C ARG A 170 -9.50 5.90 10.62
N CYS A 171 -8.76 6.94 10.25
CA CYS A 171 -9.12 8.31 10.58
C CYS A 171 -10.39 8.79 9.88
N LEU A 172 -10.71 8.30 8.66
CA LEU A 172 -11.97 8.60 7.97
C LEU A 172 -13.13 7.93 8.70
N GLU A 173 -13.00 6.64 9.02
CA GLU A 173 -14.01 5.84 9.74
C GLU A 173 -14.28 6.38 11.15
N ALA A 174 -13.26 6.91 11.83
CA ALA A 174 -13.38 7.45 13.17
C ALA A 174 -14.07 8.83 13.24
N CYS A 175 -14.33 9.49 12.10
CA CYS A 175 -14.95 10.81 12.11
C CYS A 175 -16.48 10.68 12.25
N PRO A 176 -17.09 11.12 13.38
CA PRO A 176 -18.52 10.90 13.62
C PRO A 176 -19.44 11.70 12.68
N ILE A 177 -18.91 12.77 12.08
CA ILE A 177 -19.64 13.69 11.21
C ILE A 177 -19.22 13.56 9.73
N GLY A 178 -18.23 12.72 9.42
CA GLY A 178 -17.75 12.56 8.05
C GLY A 178 -16.98 13.74 7.44
N ALA A 179 -16.35 14.61 8.24
CA ALA A 179 -15.59 15.78 7.76
C ALA A 179 -14.25 15.44 7.05
N LEU A 180 -13.89 14.17 6.93
CA LEU A 180 -12.67 13.73 6.26
C LEU A 180 -13.03 13.02 4.96
N SER A 181 -12.37 13.42 3.88
CA SER A 181 -12.55 12.81 2.55
C SER A 181 -11.21 12.61 1.86
N ARG A 182 -11.24 12.03 0.66
CA ARG A 182 -10.05 11.91 -0.19
C ARG A 182 -10.15 12.88 -1.33
N ASP A 183 -9.05 13.56 -1.59
CA ASP A 183 -8.89 14.36 -2.79
C ASP A 183 -8.96 13.45 -4.05
N PRO A 184 -9.78 13.77 -5.06
CA PRO A 184 -9.94 12.91 -6.23
C PRO A 184 -8.65 12.70 -7.04
N GLN A 185 -7.77 13.70 -7.09
CA GLN A 185 -6.57 13.71 -7.94
C GLN A 185 -5.36 13.10 -7.24
N THR A 186 -5.04 13.60 -6.05
CA THR A 186 -3.87 13.20 -5.26
C THR A 186 -4.16 11.99 -4.38
N LYS A 187 -5.43 11.67 -4.14
CA LYS A 187 -5.91 10.67 -3.18
C LYS A 187 -5.50 10.94 -1.73
N ALA A 188 -4.96 12.13 -1.45
CA ALA A 188 -4.58 12.56 -0.12
C ALA A 188 -5.83 12.73 0.76
N ILE A 189 -5.67 12.46 2.05
CA ILE A 189 -6.72 12.71 3.03
C ILE A 189 -6.82 14.21 3.28
N VAL A 190 -8.00 14.77 3.07
CA VAL A 190 -8.32 16.19 3.25
C VAL A 190 -9.40 16.36 4.31
N LEU A 191 -9.30 17.46 5.05
CA LEU A 191 -10.26 17.83 6.09
C LEU A 191 -11.11 19.00 5.58
N ASP A 192 -12.42 18.81 5.63
CA ASP A 192 -13.38 19.91 5.56
C ASP A 192 -13.39 20.65 6.91
N LYS A 193 -12.84 21.86 6.92
CA LYS A 193 -12.68 22.66 8.14
C LYS A 193 -14.00 23.20 8.67
N ASP A 194 -14.99 23.41 7.80
CA ASP A 194 -16.27 24.02 8.16
C ASP A 194 -17.17 22.99 8.85
N GLN A 195 -17.06 21.72 8.45
CA GLN A 195 -17.75 20.63 9.12
C GLN A 195 -17.03 20.18 10.40
N CYS A 196 -15.70 20.31 10.47
CA CYS A 196 -14.91 19.75 11.56
C CYS A 196 -15.24 20.35 12.94
N THR A 197 -15.74 19.52 13.85
CA THR A 197 -16.02 19.89 15.25
C THR A 197 -14.79 19.91 16.17
N GLY A 198 -13.61 19.51 15.69
CA GLY A 198 -12.40 19.44 16.51
C GLY A 198 -12.40 18.35 17.59
N CYS A 199 -13.20 17.28 17.45
CA CYS A 199 -13.29 16.21 18.46
C CYS A 199 -12.03 15.31 18.60
N LEU A 200 -11.07 15.42 17.66
CA LEU A 200 -9.79 14.69 17.63
C LEU A 200 -9.90 13.14 17.62
N ALA A 201 -11.07 12.57 17.31
CA ALA A 201 -11.23 11.12 17.16
C ALA A 201 -10.27 10.54 16.11
N CYS A 202 -10.08 11.27 15.00
CA CYS A 202 -9.16 10.90 13.93
C CYS A 202 -7.69 10.89 14.36
N GLN A 203 -7.28 11.75 15.30
CA GLN A 203 -5.94 11.75 15.87
C GLN A 203 -5.70 10.49 16.70
N LYS A 204 -6.65 10.15 17.59
CA LYS A 204 -6.59 8.94 18.43
C LYS A 204 -6.58 7.66 17.59
N ALA A 205 -7.32 7.63 16.48
CA ALA A 205 -7.37 6.49 15.57
C ALA A 205 -6.07 6.26 14.78
N CYS A 206 -5.16 7.25 14.71
CA CYS A 206 -3.95 7.16 13.90
C CYS A 206 -2.86 6.33 14.59
N ALA A 207 -2.70 5.07 14.16
CA ALA A 207 -1.64 4.18 14.64
C ALA A 207 -0.21 4.72 14.41
N PHE A 208 -0.04 5.67 13.49
CA PHE A 208 1.27 6.23 13.11
C PHE A 208 1.59 7.56 13.81
N LYS A 209 0.71 8.05 14.69
CA LYS A 209 0.85 9.35 15.37
C LYS A 209 1.10 10.52 14.41
N ALA A 210 0.55 10.42 13.20
CA ALA A 210 0.84 11.35 12.11
C ALA A 210 -0.05 12.60 12.12
N VAL A 211 -1.25 12.51 12.70
CA VAL A 211 -2.21 13.62 12.74
C VAL A 211 -1.77 14.64 13.79
N GLN A 212 -1.38 15.83 13.34
CA GLN A 212 -1.04 16.96 14.22
C GLN A 212 -2.29 17.77 14.54
N VAL A 213 -2.23 18.67 15.51
CA VAL A 213 -3.37 19.54 15.89
C VAL A 213 -2.88 20.97 15.87
N HIS A 214 -3.59 21.83 15.16
CA HIS A 214 -3.23 23.24 15.05
C HIS A 214 -3.32 23.91 16.43
N PRO A 215 -2.31 24.68 16.87
CA PRO A 215 -2.25 25.21 18.23
C PRO A 215 -3.39 26.18 18.56
N LEU A 216 -3.79 27.00 17.58
CA LEU A 216 -4.86 28.00 17.73
C LEU A 216 -6.26 27.42 17.47
N SER A 217 -6.55 26.95 16.26
CA SER A 217 -7.89 26.45 15.92
C SER A 217 -8.29 25.14 16.59
N LYS A 218 -7.34 24.41 17.20
CA LYS A 218 -7.52 23.06 17.77
C LYS A 218 -8.06 22.02 16.78
N GLN A 219 -8.03 22.32 15.49
CA GLN A 219 -8.43 21.38 14.45
C GLN A 219 -7.27 20.44 14.08
N PRO A 220 -7.57 19.18 13.72
CA PRO A 220 -6.55 18.24 13.26
C PRO A 220 -5.98 18.68 11.90
N MET A 221 -4.69 18.48 11.70
CA MET A 221 -3.97 18.81 10.48
C MET A 221 -3.49 17.52 9.80
N PHE A 222 -3.92 17.33 8.56
CA PHE A 222 -3.53 16.21 7.71
C PHE A 222 -2.53 16.68 6.65
N CYS A 223 -1.55 15.84 6.34
CA CYS A 223 -0.70 16.04 5.17
C CYS A 223 -1.51 15.80 3.90
N ASP A 224 -1.54 16.81 3.05
CA ASP A 224 -2.22 16.84 1.74
C ASP A 224 -1.26 16.52 0.57
N LEU A 225 -0.07 15.98 0.90
CA LEU A 225 1.04 15.74 -0.03
C LEU A 225 1.50 16.97 -0.80
N CYS A 226 1.18 18.19 -0.32
CA CYS A 226 1.42 19.44 -1.03
C CYS A 226 0.93 19.40 -2.49
N GLY A 227 -0.25 18.80 -2.73
CA GLY A 227 -0.80 18.67 -4.08
C GLY A 227 -0.06 17.67 -4.98
N GLY A 228 0.73 16.77 -4.41
CA GLY A 228 1.54 15.78 -5.14
C GLY A 228 3.00 16.18 -5.34
N ASN A 229 3.43 17.35 -4.84
CA ASN A 229 4.84 17.76 -4.81
C ASN A 229 5.31 18.09 -3.38
N PRO A 230 5.60 17.08 -2.53
CA PRO A 230 5.91 17.29 -1.12
C PRO A 230 7.19 18.10 -0.88
N GLN A 231 7.02 19.33 -0.41
CA GLN A 231 8.14 20.26 -0.16
C GLN A 231 9.10 19.76 0.95
N CYS A 232 8.56 19.04 1.94
CA CYS A 232 9.38 18.43 2.99
C CYS A 232 10.33 17.33 2.46
N VAL A 233 9.96 16.65 1.35
CA VAL A 233 10.82 15.69 0.67
C VAL A 233 11.92 16.44 -0.06
N GLU A 234 11.55 17.46 -0.87
CA GLU A 234 12.49 18.29 -1.64
C GLU A 234 13.63 18.89 -0.78
N ARG A 235 13.30 19.34 0.44
CA ARG A 235 14.24 19.96 1.38
C ARG A 235 14.97 18.97 2.30
N CYS A 236 14.71 17.67 2.21
CA CYS A 236 15.34 16.67 3.07
C CYS A 236 16.79 16.40 2.63
N ALA A 237 17.77 17.02 3.30
CA ALA A 237 19.18 16.89 2.93
C ALA A 237 19.74 15.45 3.05
N THR A 238 19.23 14.65 3.99
CA THR A 238 19.71 13.28 4.22
C THR A 238 18.99 12.23 3.38
N GLY A 239 17.90 12.59 2.70
CA GLY A 239 17.03 11.63 2.00
C GLY A 239 16.23 10.73 2.94
N ALA A 240 16.05 11.12 4.20
CA ALA A 240 15.18 10.42 5.16
C ALA A 240 13.70 10.41 4.72
N LEU A 241 13.29 11.40 3.92
CA LEU A 241 11.96 11.47 3.33
C LEU A 241 12.08 11.31 1.81
N THR A 242 11.26 10.44 1.24
CA THR A 242 11.16 10.25 -0.22
C THR A 242 9.70 10.16 -0.63
N PHE A 243 9.37 10.49 -1.88
CA PHE A 243 8.00 10.44 -2.38
C PHE A 243 7.85 9.35 -3.45
N GLY A 244 6.81 8.53 -3.36
CA GLY A 244 6.58 7.50 -4.37
C GLY A 244 5.27 6.75 -4.19
N ARG A 245 5.01 5.84 -5.14
CA ARG A 245 3.92 4.87 -5.10
C ARG A 245 4.48 3.49 -4.84
N ALA A 246 3.65 2.56 -4.38
CA ALA A 246 4.09 1.17 -4.24
C ALA A 246 4.46 0.61 -5.62
N GLY A 247 5.68 0.07 -5.77
CA GLY A 247 6.18 -0.48 -7.04
C GLY A 247 6.92 0.52 -7.95
N GLU A 248 6.95 1.81 -7.61
CA GLU A 248 7.76 2.82 -8.32
C GLU A 248 9.05 3.13 -7.55
N ALA A 249 10.13 3.44 -8.27
CA ALA A 249 11.35 3.92 -7.65
C ALA A 249 11.06 5.26 -6.95
N PRO A 250 11.36 5.40 -5.65
CA PRO A 250 11.03 6.61 -4.91
C PRO A 250 11.82 7.81 -5.42
N ILE A 251 11.13 8.92 -5.60
CA ILE A 251 11.72 10.21 -5.94
C ILE A 251 12.44 10.72 -4.69
N LYS A 252 13.77 10.71 -4.73
CA LYS A 252 14.61 11.31 -3.68
C LYS A 252 14.48 12.82 -3.78
N GLY A 253 14.12 13.46 -2.67
CA GLY A 253 14.29 14.91 -2.52
C GLY A 253 15.65 15.19 -1.87
N GLY A 254 16.31 16.25 -2.35
CA GLY A 254 17.62 16.69 -1.89
C GLY A 254 18.74 16.54 -2.93
N ALA A 255 19.62 17.54 -3.01
CA ALA A 255 20.70 17.73 -3.98
C ALA A 255 21.83 16.67 -4.00
N ARG A 256 21.65 15.50 -3.34
CA ARG A 256 22.65 14.41 -3.28
C ARG A 256 22.36 13.26 -4.24
N ALA A 257 21.54 13.47 -5.27
CA ALA A 257 21.33 12.49 -6.34
C ALA A 257 22.50 12.38 -7.33
N ALA A 258 23.55 13.20 -7.21
CA ALA A 258 24.69 13.20 -8.12
C ALA A 258 26.02 13.45 -7.39
N ILE A 259 26.53 12.45 -6.67
CA ILE A 259 27.97 12.27 -6.50
C ILE A 259 28.23 10.77 -6.67
N LYS A 260 28.53 10.39 -7.91
CA LYS A 260 29.29 9.18 -8.24
C LYS A 260 30.71 9.63 -8.53
#